data_AF-A0A6C0B2X8-F1
#
_entry.id   AF-A0A6C0B2X8-F1
#
_cell.length_a   1.000
_cell.length_b   1.000
_cell.length_c   1.000
_cell.angle_alpha   90.00
_cell.angle_beta   90.00
_cell.angle_gamma   90.00
#
_symmetry.space_group_name_H-M   'P 1'
#
loop_
_entity.id
_entity.type
_entity.pdbx_description
1 polymer ?
#
loop_
_entity_poly.entity_id
_entity_poly.type
_entity_poly.pdbx_seq_one_letter_code
_entity_poly.pdbx_strand_id
1 'polypeptide(L)'
;MAQPNHEDVTHLREEVMAYTAVDNRLRALNTEVYRLRDERSAVADRIIQIVRQPGFASISELSVSHDGSKIRIKKPQTWNACWSLSKSKLREYLQQHLGLQAGNMCFAYIDNTHSATLRKDTFDIERICGEQE
;
A
#
# COMPACT_ATOMS: atom_id res chain seq x y z
N MET A 1 7.68 -20.50 43.34
CA MET A 1 7.94 -19.37 42.43
C MET A 1 8.27 -18.17 43.31
N ALA A 2 9.42 -17.53 43.12
CA ALA A 2 9.80 -16.36 43.90
C ALA A 2 8.85 -15.20 43.57
N GLN A 3 8.35 -14.48 44.58
CA GLN A 3 7.58 -13.26 44.36
C GLN A 3 8.53 -12.13 43.93
N PRO A 4 8.16 -11.32 42.93
CA PRO A 4 8.97 -10.18 42.50
C PRO A 4 9.16 -9.19 43.65
N ASN A 5 10.35 -8.61 43.76
CA ASN A 5 10.64 -7.65 44.81
C ASN A 5 9.93 -6.30 44.51
N HIS A 6 9.90 -5.38 45.48
CA HIS A 6 9.21 -4.09 45.32
C HIS A 6 9.81 -3.21 44.21
N GLU A 7 11.12 -3.33 43.98
CA GLU A 7 11.86 -2.58 42.96
C GLU A 7 11.47 -3.06 41.55
N ASP A 8 11.40 -4.38 41.35
CA ASP A 8 10.95 -5.02 40.10
C ASP A 8 9.53 -4.55 39.72
N VAL A 9 8.64 -4.47 40.71
CA VAL A 9 7.25 -4.02 40.51
C VAL A 9 7.20 -2.53 40.18
N THR A 10 8.10 -1.72 40.75
CA THR A 10 8.18 -0.29 40.46
C THR A 10 8.70 -0.04 39.05
N HIS A 11 9.79 -0.69 38.67
CA HIS A 11 10.35 -0.61 37.32
C HIS A 11 9.35 -1.08 36.25
N LEU A 12 8.63 -2.19 36.50
CA LEU A 12 7.57 -2.64 35.60
C LEU A 12 6.47 -1.59 35.41
N ARG A 13 6.08 -0.87 36.47
CA ARG A 13 5.06 0.19 36.36
C ARG A 13 5.54 1.35 35.50
N GLU A 14 6.80 1.75 35.62
CA GLU A 14 7.40 2.82 34.81
C GLU A 14 7.40 2.43 33.32
N GLU A 15 7.83 1.21 33.00
CA GLU A 15 7.82 0.68 31.63
C GLU A 15 6.40 0.55 31.07
N VAL A 16 5.42 0.10 31.87
CA VAL A 16 4.01 0.07 31.46
C VAL A 16 3.48 1.46 31.17
N MET A 17 3.86 2.47 31.96
CA MET A 17 3.49 3.87 31.70
C MET A 17 4.12 4.39 30.40
N ALA A 18 5.40 4.13 30.17
CA ALA A 18 6.10 4.52 28.95
C ALA A 18 5.47 3.85 27.71
N TYR A 19 5.22 2.54 27.78
CA TYR A 19 4.52 1.78 26.75
C TYR A 19 3.16 2.40 26.42
N THR A 20 2.36 2.68 27.46
CA THR A 20 1.01 3.23 27.29
C THR A 20 1.06 4.62 26.63
N ALA A 21 2.04 5.45 26.98
CA ALA A 21 2.22 6.75 26.35
C ALA A 21 2.56 6.63 24.84
N VAL A 22 3.44 5.70 24.48
CA VAL A 22 3.79 5.42 23.08
C VAL A 22 2.60 4.87 22.31
N ASP A 23 1.86 3.90 22.87
CA ASP A 23 0.68 3.30 22.24
C ASP A 23 -0.41 4.35 21.99
N ASN A 24 -0.68 5.22 22.96
CA ASN A 24 -1.63 6.33 22.79
C ASN A 24 -1.20 7.27 21.65
N ARG A 25 0.09 7.60 21.55
CA ARG A 25 0.63 8.42 20.45
C ARG A 25 0.47 7.72 19.10
N LEU A 26 0.71 6.41 19.03
CA LEU A 26 0.50 5.63 17.81
C LEU A 26 -0.98 5.61 17.41
N ARG A 27 -1.90 5.44 18.35
CA ARG A 27 -3.34 5.49 18.08
C ARG A 27 -3.76 6.85 17.52
N ALA A 28 -3.30 7.94 18.14
CA ALA A 28 -3.58 9.30 17.67
C ALA A 28 -3.02 9.55 16.26
N LEU A 29 -1.77 9.16 16.01
CA LEU A 29 -1.15 9.27 14.68
C LEU A 29 -1.88 8.42 13.64
N ASN A 30 -2.32 7.21 14.00
CA ASN A 30 -3.08 6.36 13.07
C ASN A 30 -4.40 7.01 12.67
N THR A 31 -5.14 7.60 13.62
CA THR A 31 -6.35 8.37 13.31
C THR A 31 -6.06 9.48 12.31
N GLU A 32 -4.98 10.23 12.52
CA GLU A 32 -4.58 11.31 11.61
C GLU A 32 -4.15 10.77 10.24
N VAL A 33 -3.43 9.65 10.19
CA VAL A 33 -3.06 8.98 8.93
C VAL A 33 -4.29 8.56 8.15
N TYR A 34 -5.34 8.03 8.80
CA TYR A 34 -6.59 7.68 8.12
C TYR A 34 -7.29 8.93 7.58
N ARG A 35 -7.38 9.99 8.38
CA ARG A 35 -7.93 11.28 7.94
C ARG A 35 -7.20 11.82 6.70
N LEU A 36 -5.86 11.83 6.73
CA LEU A 36 -5.02 12.25 5.60
C LEU A 36 -5.15 11.34 4.38
N ARG A 37 -5.37 10.03 4.57
CA ARG A 37 -5.64 9.10 3.46
C ARG A 37 -6.94 9.44 2.74
N ASP A 38 -7.98 9.77 3.50
CA ASP A 38 -9.28 10.18 2.94
C ASP A 38 -9.16 11.51 2.19
N GLU A 39 -8.50 12.50 2.79
CA GLU A 39 -8.23 13.79 2.13
C GLU A 39 -7.44 13.61 0.84
N ARG A 40 -6.38 12.79 0.88
CA ARG A 40 -5.59 12.46 -0.31
C ARG A 40 -6.45 11.78 -1.39
N SER A 41 -7.34 10.86 -1.01
CA SER A 41 -8.26 10.21 -1.95
C SER A 41 -9.20 11.23 -2.59
N ALA A 42 -9.79 12.12 -1.80
CA ALA A 42 -10.68 13.15 -2.31
C ALA A 42 -9.97 14.13 -3.25
N VAL A 43 -8.71 14.48 -2.97
CA VAL A 43 -7.87 15.28 -3.89
C VAL A 43 -7.60 14.51 -5.19
N ALA A 44 -7.26 13.22 -5.09
CA ALA A 44 -7.01 12.38 -6.25
C ALA A 44 -8.24 12.28 -7.16
N ASP A 45 -9.43 12.13 -6.59
CA ASP A 45 -10.69 12.10 -7.34
C ASP A 45 -10.92 13.41 -8.11
N ARG A 46 -10.64 14.56 -7.50
CA ARG A 46 -10.74 15.87 -8.18
C ARG A 46 -9.77 15.98 -9.35
N ILE A 47 -8.53 15.52 -9.19
CA ILE A 47 -7.54 15.48 -10.28
C ILE A 47 -8.04 14.57 -11.40
N ILE A 48 -8.54 13.38 -11.06
CA ILE A 48 -9.08 12.41 -12.01
C ILE A 48 -10.22 13.01 -12.84
N GLN A 49 -11.13 13.78 -12.21
CA GLN A 49 -12.22 14.46 -12.94
C GLN A 49 -11.71 15.48 -13.97
N ILE A 50 -10.60 16.17 -13.67
CA ILE A 50 -9.99 17.13 -14.59
C ILE A 50 -9.34 16.38 -15.77
N VAL A 51 -8.47 15.41 -15.49
CA VAL A 51 -7.67 14.72 -16.53
C VAL A 51 -8.50 13.82 -17.46
N ARG A 52 -9.76 13.53 -17.10
CA ARG A 52 -10.74 12.87 -17.97
C ARG A 52 -11.19 13.74 -19.14
N GLN A 53 -11.08 15.07 -19.03
CA GLN A 53 -11.54 15.95 -20.10
C GLN A 53 -10.65 15.79 -21.34
N PRO A 54 -11.21 15.85 -22.56
CA PRO A 54 -10.45 15.61 -23.80
C PRO A 54 -9.21 16.50 -23.97
N GLY A 55 -9.25 17.73 -23.44
CA GLY A 55 -8.13 18.66 -23.50
C GLY A 55 -6.87 18.18 -22.77
N PHE A 56 -6.99 17.23 -21.83
CA PHE A 56 -5.87 16.66 -21.09
C PHE A 56 -5.47 15.26 -21.60
N ALA A 57 -6.03 14.79 -22.72
CA ALA A 57 -5.81 13.45 -23.23
C ALA A 57 -4.33 13.13 -23.55
N SER A 58 -3.52 14.14 -23.87
CA SER A 58 -2.08 13.98 -24.14
C SER A 58 -1.22 13.95 -22.87
N ILE A 59 -1.73 14.40 -21.73
CA ILE A 59 -0.95 14.47 -20.49
C ILE A 59 -0.84 13.06 -19.88
N SER A 60 0.38 12.69 -19.50
CA SER A 60 0.70 11.42 -18.80
C SER A 60 1.35 11.66 -17.45
N GLU A 61 2.08 12.77 -17.28
CA GLU A 61 2.77 13.13 -16.04
C GLU A 61 2.68 14.63 -15.79
N LEU A 62 2.66 15.02 -14.51
CA LEU A 62 2.70 16.41 -14.05
C LEU A 62 3.82 16.57 -13.02
N SER A 63 4.76 17.48 -13.25
CA SER A 63 5.83 17.75 -12.30
C SER A 63 5.31 18.54 -11.09
N VAL A 64 5.78 18.19 -9.90
CA VAL A 64 5.55 18.92 -8.67
C VAL A 64 6.72 19.86 -8.45
N SER A 65 6.43 21.17 -8.44
CA SER A 65 7.45 22.22 -8.54
C SER A 65 8.41 22.29 -7.35
N HIS A 66 8.00 21.84 -6.16
CA HIS A 66 8.72 22.12 -4.92
C HIS A 66 9.62 20.97 -4.42
N ASP A 67 9.43 19.74 -4.91
CA ASP A 67 10.18 18.58 -4.41
C ASP A 67 10.69 17.65 -5.51
N GLY A 68 10.58 18.06 -6.78
CA GLY A 68 11.03 17.27 -7.92
C GLY A 68 10.22 15.99 -8.17
N SER A 69 9.18 15.71 -7.38
CA SER A 69 8.30 14.57 -7.60
C SER A 69 7.40 14.78 -8.81
N LYS A 70 6.78 13.70 -9.28
CA LYS A 70 5.82 13.74 -10.40
C LYS A 70 4.52 13.05 -10.00
N ILE A 71 3.41 13.53 -10.55
CA ILE A 71 2.14 12.81 -10.53
C ILE A 71 1.97 12.13 -11.89
N ARG A 72 2.01 10.80 -11.89
CA ARG A 72 1.70 9.99 -13.07
C ARG A 72 0.21 9.74 -13.16
N ILE A 73 -0.35 9.95 -14.35
CA ILE A 73 -1.75 9.69 -14.68
C ILE A 73 -1.85 8.28 -15.29
N LYS A 74 -2.58 7.40 -14.62
CA LYS A 74 -2.84 6.03 -15.04
C LYS A 74 -4.18 6.00 -15.79
N LYS A 75 -4.13 5.94 -17.13
CA LYS A 75 -5.32 5.97 -18.00
C LYS A 75 -5.99 4.60 -18.11
N PRO A 76 -7.31 4.52 -18.34
CA PRO A 76 -7.99 3.26 -18.60
C PRO A 76 -7.23 2.40 -19.61
N GLN A 77 -7.15 1.11 -19.34
CA GLN A 77 -6.50 0.09 -20.17
C GLN A 77 -4.97 0.24 -20.32
N THR A 78 -4.33 1.20 -19.64
CA THR A 78 -2.86 1.40 -19.73
C THR A 78 -2.07 0.88 -18.54
N TRP A 79 -2.74 0.54 -17.43
CA TRP A 79 -2.09 0.09 -16.20
C TRP A 79 -2.79 -1.12 -15.59
N ASN A 80 -2.06 -1.83 -14.73
CA ASN A 80 -2.55 -2.96 -13.96
C ASN A 80 -2.54 -2.59 -12.48
N ALA A 81 -3.57 -2.99 -11.74
CA ALA A 81 -3.53 -2.90 -10.28
C ALA A 81 -2.45 -3.81 -9.69
N CYS A 82 -1.99 -3.44 -8.50
CA CYS A 82 -1.04 -4.23 -7.74
C CYS A 82 -1.67 -5.55 -7.29
N TRP A 83 -0.86 -6.60 -7.33
CA TRP A 83 -1.22 -7.90 -6.79
C TRP A 83 -1.06 -7.89 -5.25
N SER A 84 -2.13 -8.18 -4.50
CA SER A 84 -2.13 -8.16 -3.03
C SER A 84 -1.28 -9.27 -2.38
N LEU A 85 -1.33 -10.49 -2.93
CA LEU A 85 -0.47 -11.61 -2.57
C LEU A 85 0.80 -11.63 -3.44
N SER A 86 1.98 -11.77 -2.83
CA SER A 86 3.19 -11.91 -3.65
C SER A 86 3.13 -13.19 -4.49
N LYS A 87 3.53 -13.10 -5.77
CA LYS A 87 3.59 -14.27 -6.67
C LYS A 87 4.46 -15.39 -6.10
N SER A 88 5.52 -15.04 -5.36
CA SER A 88 6.39 -16.00 -4.68
C SER A 88 5.64 -16.79 -3.59
N LYS A 89 4.88 -16.10 -2.72
CA LYS A 89 4.11 -16.77 -1.67
C LYS A 89 2.97 -17.60 -2.24
N LEU A 90 2.30 -17.12 -3.28
CA LEU A 90 1.27 -17.91 -3.96
C LEU A 90 1.84 -19.23 -4.48
N ARG A 91 2.99 -19.17 -5.17
CA ARG A 91 3.68 -20.36 -5.67
C ARG A 91 4.05 -21.32 -4.53
N GLU A 92 4.61 -20.78 -3.46
CA GLU A 92 4.98 -21.57 -2.27
C GLU A 92 3.76 -22.30 -1.68
N TYR A 93 2.65 -21.61 -1.43
CA TYR A 93 1.44 -22.21 -0.87
C TYR A 93 0.85 -23.30 -1.78
N LEU A 94 0.86 -23.06 -3.09
CA LEU A 94 0.36 -24.04 -4.06
C LEU A 94 1.25 -25.27 -4.14
N GLN A 95 2.58 -25.10 -4.08
CA GLN A 95 3.51 -26.23 -4.03
C GLN A 95 3.40 -27.02 -2.73
N GLN A 96 3.20 -26.35 -1.59
CA GLN A 96 2.99 -27.00 -0.30
C GLN A 96 1.71 -27.83 -0.27
N HIS A 97 0.63 -27.33 -0.89
CA HIS A 97 -0.67 -27.99 -0.86
C HIS A 97 -0.83 -29.08 -1.95
N LEU A 98 -0.35 -28.81 -3.17
CA LEU A 98 -0.60 -29.65 -4.35
C LEU A 98 0.65 -30.43 -4.82
N GLY A 99 1.80 -30.22 -4.17
CA GLY A 99 3.08 -30.73 -4.63
C GLY A 99 3.69 -29.90 -5.77
N LEU A 100 4.96 -30.16 -6.09
CA LEU A 100 5.75 -29.31 -6.99
C LEU A 100 5.14 -29.16 -8.39
N GLN A 101 4.77 -30.26 -9.03
CA GLN A 101 4.31 -30.26 -10.42
C GLN A 101 2.91 -29.65 -10.57
N ALA A 102 1.92 -30.14 -9.81
CA ALA A 102 0.56 -29.62 -9.87
C ALA A 102 0.46 -28.19 -9.31
N GLY A 103 1.24 -27.86 -8.27
CA GLY A 103 1.34 -26.50 -7.73
C GLY A 103 1.90 -25.50 -8.76
N ASN A 104 2.93 -25.87 -9.53
CA ASN A 104 3.46 -25.01 -10.60
C ASN A 104 2.47 -24.80 -11.74
N MET A 105 1.76 -25.85 -12.16
CA MET A 105 0.72 -25.74 -13.19
C MET A 105 -0.44 -24.84 -12.74
N CYS A 106 -0.90 -25.00 -11.49
CA CYS A 106 -1.94 -24.16 -10.90
C CYS A 106 -1.47 -22.71 -10.75
N PHE A 107 -0.24 -22.48 -10.30
CA PHE A 107 0.36 -21.15 -10.22
C PHE A 107 0.35 -20.47 -11.59
N ALA A 108 0.81 -21.15 -12.65
CA ALA A 108 0.86 -20.59 -13.99
C ALA A 108 -0.54 -20.22 -14.51
N TYR A 109 -1.54 -21.06 -14.25
CA TYR A 109 -2.93 -20.75 -14.59
C TYR A 109 -3.41 -19.49 -13.86
N ILE A 110 -3.25 -19.42 -12.53
CA ILE A 110 -3.69 -18.27 -11.73
C ILE A 110 -2.94 -17.00 -12.14
N ASP A 111 -1.62 -17.07 -12.37
CA ASP A 111 -0.81 -15.92 -12.80
C ASP A 111 -1.31 -15.33 -14.11
N ASN A 112 -1.53 -16.19 -15.10
CA ASN A 112 -2.01 -15.75 -16.41
C ASN A 112 -3.44 -15.20 -16.34
N THR A 113 -4.36 -15.93 -15.69
CA THR A 113 -5.77 -15.51 -15.58
C THR A 113 -5.90 -14.24 -14.76
N HIS A 114 -5.23 -14.15 -13.61
CA HIS A 114 -5.35 -12.99 -12.74
C HIS A 114 -4.66 -11.76 -13.33
N SER A 115 -3.49 -11.92 -13.98
CA SER A 115 -2.83 -10.80 -14.66
C SER A 115 -3.72 -10.13 -15.71
N ALA A 116 -4.56 -10.89 -16.41
CA ALA A 116 -5.55 -10.33 -17.33
C ALA A 116 -6.63 -9.50 -16.60
N THR A 117 -7.06 -9.93 -15.40
CA THR A 117 -8.06 -9.21 -14.58
C THR A 117 -7.51 -7.96 -13.87
N LEU A 118 -6.18 -7.82 -13.77
CA LEU A 118 -5.56 -6.67 -13.12
C LEU A 118 -5.62 -5.42 -13.98
N ARG A 119 -5.84 -5.55 -15.29
CA ARG A 119 -6.00 -4.43 -16.21
C ARG A 119 -7.19 -3.58 -15.78
N LYS A 120 -6.95 -2.30 -15.47
CA LYS A 120 -8.00 -1.40 -14.99
C LYS A 120 -8.62 -0.60 -16.14
N ASP A 121 -9.94 -0.48 -16.09
CA ASP A 121 -10.77 0.35 -16.96
C ASP A 121 -11.01 1.76 -16.40
N THR A 122 -10.43 2.06 -15.23
CA THR A 122 -10.56 3.34 -14.56
C THR A 122 -9.30 4.21 -14.71
N PHE A 123 -9.49 5.51 -14.48
CA PHE A 123 -8.40 6.43 -14.22
C PHE A 123 -7.90 6.26 -12.78
N ASP A 124 -6.60 6.44 -12.60
CA ASP A 124 -5.95 6.53 -11.29
C ASP A 124 -4.74 7.50 -11.39
N ILE A 125 -4.18 7.89 -10.25
CA ILE A 125 -2.97 8.72 -10.20
C ILE A 125 -1.99 8.17 -9.16
N GLU A 126 -0.71 8.40 -9.39
CA GLU A 126 0.36 7.96 -8.51
C GLU A 126 1.42 9.03 -8.38
N ARG A 127 1.86 9.32 -7.15
CA ARG A 127 3.02 10.18 -6.92
C ARG A 127 4.28 9.34 -7.01
N ILE A 128 5.21 9.78 -7.84
CA ILE A 128 6.55 9.21 -8.00
C ILE A 128 7.50 10.24 -7.41
N CYS A 129 8.01 9.96 -6.22
CA CYS A 129 9.12 10.72 -5.66
C CYS A 129 10.39 10.30 -6.40
N GLY A 130 11.17 11.26 -6.90
CA GLY A 130 12.50 10.95 -7.41
C GLY A 130 13.34 10.33 -6.30
N GLU A 131 14.20 9.36 -6.65
CA GLU A 131 15.28 8.95 -5.75
C GLU A 131 16.10 10.22 -5.44
N GLN A 132 16.17 10.59 -4.16
CA GLN A 132 17.18 11.54 -3.72
C GLN A 132 18.52 10.82 -3.89
N GLU A 133 19.28 11.19 -4.93
CA GLU A 133 20.71 10.86 -5.04
C GLU A 133 21.48 11.35 -3.80
#